data_AF-A0A1M7DZA5-F1
#
_entry.id   AF-A0A1M7DZA5-F1
#
_cell.length_a   1.000
_cell.length_b   1.000
_cell.length_c   1.000
_cell.angle_alpha   90.00
_cell.angle_beta   90.00
_cell.angle_gamma   90.00
#
_symmetry.space_group_name_H-M   'P 1'
#
loop_
_entity.id
_entity.type
_entity.pdbx_description
1 polymer ?
#
loop_
_entity_poly.entity_id
_entity_poly.type
_entity_poly.pdbx_seq_one_letter_code
_entity_poly.pdbx_strand_id
1 'polypeptide(L)'
;MIMKRLLTTESKRNIKEAFKINPVFRTINAAYKEQETQMTTLRFSPEEIFVNSFIGFDLILKNRNDIGDVTFRMWHDIFCELRDDAKETSREYEEDELKTATSCIVYSIISCILASGDMEMIKYTDLLLAQISMQSDLPTISLLFIRNIENNFVSYIQKYISMEKYISDSLNSPKCYTDPINPIYTPQERIKIKNGVKKRLEFMKGCLPNSETLIMTSSNFNTMIEAVEYLIENDIVKKQESKLHTNLKISHLRYTFYLVFSNEGKGIGRDKWLEFLSETFAQMQNNKDSLYNHFSDKPNDYTNYFNPKNRKK
;
A
#
# COMPACT_ATOMS: atom_id res chain seq x y z
N MET A 1 8.97 -7.44 -23.20
CA MET A 1 8.69 -8.89 -23.14
C MET A 1 7.40 -9.02 -22.36
N ILE A 2 6.32 -9.46 -23.00
CA ILE A 2 5.03 -9.70 -22.32
C ILE A 2 5.27 -10.86 -21.35
N MET A 3 4.86 -10.70 -20.10
CA MET A 3 5.00 -11.77 -19.10
C MET A 3 4.11 -12.94 -19.51
N LYS A 4 4.69 -14.14 -19.56
CA LYS A 4 3.90 -15.37 -19.73
C LYS A 4 2.98 -15.56 -18.53
N ARG A 5 1.71 -15.83 -18.82
CA ARG A 5 0.63 -16.15 -17.87
C ARG A 5 0.93 -17.44 -17.11
N LEU A 6 1.65 -18.37 -17.75
CA LEU A 6 2.17 -19.61 -17.15
C LEU A 6 3.56 -19.41 -16.53
N LEU A 7 3.71 -19.80 -15.27
CA LEU A 7 4.90 -19.53 -14.48
C LEU A 7 5.84 -20.74 -14.45
N THR A 8 7.15 -20.46 -14.51
CA THR A 8 8.18 -21.47 -14.22
C THR A 8 8.18 -21.85 -12.74
N THR A 9 8.75 -23.01 -12.39
CA THR A 9 8.91 -23.46 -11.00
C THR A 9 9.67 -22.44 -10.14
N GLU A 10 10.70 -21.79 -10.69
CA GLU A 10 11.44 -20.75 -10.00
C GLU A 10 10.58 -19.52 -9.73
N SER A 11 9.83 -19.05 -10.74
CA SER A 11 8.91 -17.93 -10.60
C SER A 11 7.83 -18.20 -9.54
N LYS A 12 7.24 -19.41 -9.54
CA LYS A 12 6.27 -19.83 -8.50
C LYS A 12 6.88 -19.74 -7.11
N ARG A 13 8.09 -20.27 -6.90
CA ARG A 13 8.80 -20.18 -5.62
C ARG A 13 9.03 -18.73 -5.19
N ASN A 14 9.44 -17.87 -6.11
CA ASN A 14 9.73 -16.46 -5.80
C ASN A 14 8.44 -15.69 -5.44
N ILE A 15 7.34 -15.91 -6.16
CA ILE A 15 6.04 -15.32 -5.85
C ILE A 15 5.55 -15.78 -4.49
N LYS A 16 5.61 -17.08 -4.22
CA LYS A 16 5.22 -17.65 -2.94
C LYS A 16 5.98 -17.01 -1.78
N GLU A 17 7.30 -16.84 -1.89
CA GLU A 17 8.08 -16.19 -0.83
C GLU A 17 7.77 -14.69 -0.71
N ALA A 18 7.62 -13.98 -1.83
CA ALA A 18 7.37 -12.54 -1.87
C ALA A 18 6.00 -12.16 -1.30
N PHE A 19 4.98 -12.99 -1.53
CA PHE A 19 3.58 -12.70 -1.22
C PHE A 19 2.98 -13.62 -0.15
N LYS A 20 3.77 -14.42 0.57
CA LYS A 20 3.24 -15.37 1.59
C LYS A 20 2.35 -14.75 2.67
N ILE A 21 2.54 -13.47 2.99
CA ILE A 21 1.73 -12.73 3.97
C ILE A 21 0.65 -11.85 3.32
N ASN A 22 0.59 -11.83 1.99
CA ASN A 22 -0.39 -11.05 1.24
C ASN A 22 -1.79 -11.68 1.42
N PRO A 23 -2.80 -10.93 1.88
CA PRO A 23 -4.14 -11.47 2.15
C PRO A 23 -4.81 -12.09 0.91
N VAL A 24 -4.64 -11.47 -0.25
CA VAL A 24 -5.22 -11.94 -1.51
C VAL A 24 -4.55 -13.24 -1.93
N PHE A 25 -3.22 -13.31 -1.86
CA PHE A 25 -2.49 -14.56 -2.14
C PHE A 25 -2.89 -15.69 -1.18
N ARG A 26 -3.03 -15.40 0.12
CA ARG A 26 -3.45 -16.40 1.11
C ARG A 26 -4.86 -16.91 0.86
N THR A 27 -5.80 -16.02 0.54
CA THR A 27 -7.17 -16.40 0.16
C THR A 27 -7.18 -17.26 -1.11
N ILE A 28 -6.46 -16.86 -2.17
CA ILE A 28 -6.33 -17.64 -3.41
C ILE A 28 -5.73 -19.01 -3.15
N ASN A 29 -4.64 -19.08 -2.37
CA ASN A 29 -3.99 -20.34 -2.04
C ASN A 29 -4.90 -21.24 -1.19
N ALA A 30 -5.62 -20.70 -0.22
CA ALA A 30 -6.55 -21.49 0.59
C ALA A 30 -7.76 -21.98 -0.22
N ALA A 31 -8.24 -21.18 -1.17
CA ALA A 31 -9.40 -21.51 -2.00
C ALA A 31 -9.08 -22.53 -3.10
N TYR A 32 -7.93 -22.40 -3.77
CA TYR A 32 -7.69 -23.07 -5.05
C TYR A 32 -6.51 -24.04 -5.06
N LYS A 33 -5.80 -24.23 -3.93
CA LYS A 33 -4.71 -25.22 -3.87
C LYS A 33 -5.18 -26.64 -4.15
N GLU A 34 -6.39 -27.00 -3.71
CA GLU A 34 -6.96 -28.32 -3.98
C GLU A 34 -7.28 -28.51 -5.47
N GLN A 35 -7.76 -27.46 -6.14
CA GLN A 35 -8.04 -27.52 -7.59
C GLN A 35 -6.77 -27.78 -8.41
N GLU A 36 -5.63 -27.18 -8.04
CA GLU A 36 -4.34 -27.48 -8.67
C GLU A 36 -4.01 -28.99 -8.61
N THR A 37 -4.34 -29.65 -7.49
CA THR A 37 -4.09 -31.09 -7.31
C THR A 37 -5.11 -31.98 -8.03
N GLN A 38 -6.32 -31.47 -8.29
CA GLN A 38 -7.37 -32.17 -9.03
C GLN A 38 -7.17 -32.07 -10.54
N MET A 39 -6.53 -31.00 -11.03
CA MET A 39 -6.13 -30.87 -12.43
C MET A 39 -5.05 -31.90 -12.78
N THR A 40 -5.34 -32.75 -13.75
CA THR A 40 -4.47 -33.84 -14.19
C THR A 40 -3.34 -33.35 -15.09
N THR A 41 -3.64 -32.39 -15.99
CA THR A 41 -2.73 -31.94 -17.05
C THR A 41 -2.18 -30.53 -16.77
N LEU A 42 -3.03 -29.51 -16.79
CA LEU A 42 -2.63 -28.12 -16.69
C LEU A 42 -2.00 -27.81 -15.33
N ARG A 43 -2.55 -28.33 -14.22
CA ARG A 43 -2.07 -28.10 -12.84
C ARG A 43 -1.81 -26.63 -12.54
N PHE A 44 -2.82 -25.79 -12.80
CA PHE A 44 -2.70 -24.34 -12.69
C PHE A 44 -2.58 -23.93 -11.22
N SER A 45 -1.47 -23.30 -10.82
CA SER A 45 -1.17 -23.10 -9.41
C SER A 45 -1.74 -21.80 -8.84
N PRO A 46 -1.92 -21.71 -7.50
CA PRO A 46 -2.35 -20.47 -6.84
C PRO A 46 -1.47 -19.25 -7.16
N GLU A 47 -0.17 -19.44 -7.37
CA GLU A 47 0.74 -18.37 -7.80
C GLU A 47 0.37 -17.86 -9.20
N GLU A 48 -0.01 -18.75 -10.11
CA GLU A 48 -0.46 -18.39 -11.46
C GLU A 48 -1.80 -17.65 -11.39
N ILE A 49 -2.75 -18.12 -10.55
CA ILE A 49 -4.02 -17.43 -10.33
C ILE A 49 -3.77 -16.02 -9.78
N PHE A 50 -2.94 -15.89 -8.74
CA PHE A 50 -2.62 -14.61 -8.12
C PHE A 50 -2.01 -13.61 -9.11
N VAL A 51 -0.98 -14.02 -9.85
CA VAL A 51 -0.33 -13.19 -10.86
C VAL A 51 -1.34 -12.71 -11.90
N ASN A 52 -2.11 -13.63 -12.46
CA ASN A 52 -3.03 -13.30 -13.53
C ASN A 52 -4.20 -12.44 -13.05
N SER A 53 -4.62 -12.62 -11.80
CA SER A 53 -5.61 -11.75 -11.16
C SER A 53 -5.10 -10.32 -11.03
N PHE A 54 -3.86 -10.11 -10.60
CA PHE A 54 -3.30 -8.76 -10.50
C PHE A 54 -2.97 -8.15 -11.86
N ILE A 55 -2.62 -8.93 -12.89
CA ILE A 55 -2.53 -8.40 -14.26
C ILE A 55 -3.88 -7.84 -14.71
N GLY A 56 -4.97 -8.60 -14.54
CA GLY A 56 -6.32 -8.17 -14.93
C GLY A 56 -6.84 -7.02 -14.07
N PHE A 57 -6.66 -7.09 -12.74
CA PHE A 57 -7.10 -6.05 -11.83
C PHE A 57 -6.35 -4.73 -12.04
N ASP A 58 -5.04 -4.78 -12.24
CA ASP A 58 -4.26 -3.58 -12.54
C ASP A 58 -4.59 -3.00 -13.92
N LEU A 59 -4.96 -3.84 -14.90
CA LEU A 59 -5.44 -3.37 -16.19
C LEU A 59 -6.74 -2.55 -16.04
N ILE A 60 -7.68 -2.99 -15.20
CA ILE A 60 -8.89 -2.23 -14.87
C ILE A 60 -8.52 -0.91 -14.18
N LEU A 61 -7.64 -0.95 -13.18
CA LEU A 61 -7.24 0.26 -12.45
C LEU A 61 -6.52 1.29 -13.33
N LYS A 62 -5.73 0.84 -14.31
CA LYS A 62 -5.02 1.70 -15.27
C LYS A 62 -5.95 2.28 -16.35
N ASN A 63 -7.04 1.60 -16.67
CA ASN A 63 -7.99 1.99 -17.71
C ASN A 63 -9.37 2.34 -17.13
N ARG A 64 -9.39 3.11 -16.03
CA ARG A 64 -10.64 3.51 -15.35
C ARG A 64 -11.66 4.20 -16.27
N ASN A 65 -11.20 4.91 -17.29
CA ASN A 65 -12.08 5.59 -18.26
C ASN A 65 -12.74 4.64 -19.27
N ASP A 66 -12.30 3.37 -19.33
CA ASP A 66 -12.72 2.38 -20.32
C ASP A 66 -12.90 0.99 -19.71
N ILE A 67 -13.42 0.93 -18.48
CA ILE A 67 -13.62 -0.32 -17.74
C ILE A 67 -14.57 -1.25 -18.51
N GLY A 68 -15.55 -0.69 -19.23
CA GLY A 68 -16.48 -1.45 -20.05
C GLY A 68 -15.79 -2.32 -21.09
N ASP A 69 -14.93 -1.73 -21.93
CA ASP A 69 -14.24 -2.48 -22.98
C ASP A 69 -13.27 -3.50 -22.37
N VAL A 70 -12.54 -3.12 -21.30
CA VAL A 70 -11.61 -4.02 -20.60
C VAL A 70 -12.32 -5.22 -19.99
N THR A 71 -13.51 -5.04 -19.40
CA THR A 71 -14.25 -6.13 -18.74
C THR A 71 -15.08 -6.96 -19.71
N PHE A 72 -15.49 -6.39 -20.85
CA PHE A 72 -16.35 -7.05 -21.83
C PHE A 72 -15.77 -8.35 -22.40
N ARG A 73 -14.44 -8.41 -22.60
CA ARG A 73 -13.75 -9.59 -23.14
C ARG A 73 -12.82 -10.28 -22.17
N MET A 74 -12.79 -9.82 -20.91
CA MET A 74 -11.77 -10.24 -19.95
C MET A 74 -11.65 -11.76 -19.80
N TRP A 75 -12.75 -12.50 -19.67
CA TRP A 75 -12.68 -13.96 -19.57
C TRP A 75 -12.12 -14.57 -20.85
N HIS A 76 -12.59 -14.13 -22.02
CA HIS A 76 -12.16 -14.66 -23.31
C HIS A 76 -10.68 -14.39 -23.58
N ASP A 77 -10.24 -13.17 -23.31
CA ASP A 77 -8.86 -12.75 -23.51
C ASP A 77 -7.91 -13.54 -22.60
N ILE A 78 -8.25 -13.69 -21.32
CA ILE A 78 -7.47 -14.51 -20.37
C ILE A 78 -7.43 -15.97 -20.82
N PHE A 79 -8.56 -16.54 -21.25
CA PHE A 79 -8.62 -17.92 -21.75
C PHE A 79 -7.72 -18.12 -22.97
N CYS A 80 -7.80 -17.22 -23.96
CA CYS A 80 -7.00 -17.28 -25.17
C CYS A 80 -5.52 -17.13 -24.87
N GLU A 81 -5.14 -16.17 -24.03
CA GLU A 81 -3.74 -15.98 -23.62
C GLU A 81 -3.18 -17.18 -22.87
N LEU A 82 -3.94 -17.77 -21.94
CA LEU A 82 -3.52 -19.00 -21.24
C LEU A 82 -3.36 -20.18 -22.19
N ARG A 83 -4.29 -20.35 -23.13
CA ARG A 83 -4.24 -21.40 -24.16
C ARG A 83 -2.99 -21.27 -25.02
N ASP A 84 -2.72 -20.06 -25.47
CA ASP A 84 -1.63 -19.78 -26.40
C ASP A 84 -0.28 -19.93 -25.67
N ASP A 85 -0.18 -19.48 -24.42
CA ASP A 85 0.98 -19.74 -23.57
C ASP A 85 1.20 -21.24 -23.29
N ALA A 86 0.14 -22.01 -23.08
CA ALA A 86 0.24 -23.46 -22.87
C ALA A 86 0.82 -24.16 -24.11
N LYS A 87 0.36 -23.76 -25.30
CA LYS A 87 0.91 -24.24 -26.57
C LYS A 87 2.37 -23.85 -26.75
N GLU A 88 2.71 -22.58 -26.51
CA GLU A 88 4.09 -22.09 -26.62
C GLU A 88 5.06 -22.79 -25.66
N THR A 89 4.59 -23.13 -24.47
CA THR A 89 5.39 -23.79 -23.43
C THR A 89 5.31 -25.32 -23.48
N SER A 90 4.57 -25.87 -24.45
CA SER A 90 4.30 -27.31 -24.56
C SER A 90 3.74 -27.92 -23.26
N ARG A 91 2.95 -27.16 -22.51
CA ARG A 91 2.26 -27.62 -21.31
C ARG A 91 0.94 -28.24 -21.74
N GLU A 92 0.73 -29.50 -21.40
CA GLU A 92 -0.53 -30.20 -21.65
C GLU A 92 -1.67 -29.53 -20.86
N TYR A 93 -2.85 -29.47 -21.47
CA TYR A 93 -4.05 -28.96 -20.83
C TYR A 93 -5.30 -29.60 -21.44
N GLU A 94 -6.27 -29.90 -20.59
CA GLU A 94 -7.64 -30.13 -21.01
C GLU A 94 -8.42 -28.80 -21.05
N GLU A 95 -9.39 -28.70 -21.95
CA GLU A 95 -10.14 -27.46 -22.14
C GLU A 95 -10.91 -27.06 -20.88
N ASP A 96 -11.48 -28.03 -20.17
CA ASP A 96 -12.25 -27.78 -18.94
C ASP A 96 -11.35 -27.34 -17.77
N GLU A 97 -10.11 -27.85 -17.69
CA GLU A 97 -9.11 -27.37 -16.73
C GLU A 97 -8.72 -25.91 -17.03
N LEU A 98 -8.60 -25.56 -18.31
CA LEU A 98 -8.29 -24.20 -18.75
C LEU A 98 -9.45 -23.23 -18.49
N LYS A 99 -10.70 -23.66 -18.72
CA LYS A 99 -11.91 -22.91 -18.35
C LYS A 99 -11.96 -22.66 -16.84
N THR A 100 -11.70 -23.71 -16.04
CA THR A 100 -11.65 -23.63 -14.58
C THR A 100 -10.59 -22.63 -14.12
N ALA A 101 -9.36 -22.74 -14.64
CA ALA A 101 -8.26 -21.81 -14.33
C ALA A 101 -8.62 -20.36 -14.65
N THR A 102 -9.20 -20.12 -15.83
CA THR A 102 -9.66 -18.80 -16.27
C THR A 102 -10.73 -18.25 -15.31
N SER A 103 -11.72 -19.06 -14.97
CA SER A 103 -12.81 -18.68 -14.06
C SER A 103 -12.29 -18.36 -12.65
N CYS A 104 -11.30 -19.09 -12.13
CA CYS A 104 -10.65 -18.76 -10.86
C CYS A 104 -9.95 -17.40 -10.87
N ILE A 105 -9.30 -17.05 -11.99
CA ILE A 105 -8.68 -15.73 -12.17
C ILE A 105 -9.74 -14.63 -12.19
N VAL A 106 -10.77 -14.78 -13.04
CA VAL A 106 -11.82 -13.77 -13.18
C VAL A 106 -12.59 -13.59 -11.87
N TYR A 107 -12.87 -14.67 -11.14
CA TYR A 107 -13.54 -14.57 -9.84
C TYR A 107 -12.66 -13.88 -8.77
N SER A 108 -11.35 -14.12 -8.80
CA SER A 108 -10.40 -13.42 -7.93
C SER A 108 -10.36 -11.91 -8.24
N ILE A 109 -10.45 -11.53 -9.52
CA ILE A 109 -10.57 -10.13 -9.96
C ILE A 109 -11.89 -9.52 -9.46
N ILE A 110 -13.03 -10.20 -9.66
CA ILE A 110 -14.34 -9.78 -9.14
C ILE A 110 -14.26 -9.52 -7.63
N SER A 111 -13.63 -10.42 -6.89
CA SER A 111 -13.48 -10.30 -5.43
C SER A 111 -12.64 -9.07 -5.05
N CYS A 112 -11.60 -8.74 -5.81
CA CYS A 112 -10.83 -7.50 -5.64
C CYS A 112 -11.68 -6.26 -5.98
N ILE A 113 -12.47 -6.30 -7.04
CA ILE A 113 -13.39 -5.21 -7.42
C ILE A 113 -14.41 -4.96 -6.30
N LEU A 114 -15.07 -6.01 -5.79
CA LEU A 114 -16.03 -5.88 -4.71
C LEU A 114 -15.38 -5.33 -3.43
N ALA A 115 -14.19 -5.82 -3.09
CA ALA A 115 -13.43 -5.35 -1.92
C ALA A 115 -12.94 -3.90 -2.04
N SER A 116 -12.85 -3.35 -3.26
CA SER A 116 -12.46 -1.94 -3.46
C SER A 116 -13.51 -0.97 -2.91
N GLY A 117 -14.80 -1.35 -2.92
CA GLY A 117 -15.91 -0.44 -2.64
C GLY A 117 -16.16 0.62 -3.73
N ASP A 118 -15.48 0.52 -4.87
CA ASP A 118 -15.62 1.46 -5.99
C ASP A 118 -16.85 1.11 -6.84
N MET A 119 -17.89 1.94 -6.70
CA MET A 119 -19.17 1.73 -7.39
C MET A 119 -19.07 1.76 -8.91
N GLU A 120 -18.04 2.38 -9.50
CA GLU A 120 -17.87 2.39 -10.95
C GLU A 120 -17.38 1.03 -11.45
N MET A 121 -16.41 0.43 -10.77
CA MET A 121 -15.92 -0.92 -11.09
C MET A 121 -16.96 -1.99 -10.76
N ILE A 122 -17.68 -1.85 -9.63
CA ILE A 122 -18.68 -2.84 -9.18
C ILE A 122 -19.79 -3.07 -10.21
N LYS A 123 -20.18 -2.06 -11.00
CA LYS A 123 -21.21 -2.21 -12.05
C LYS A 123 -20.91 -3.32 -13.06
N TYR A 124 -19.64 -3.67 -13.24
CA TYR A 124 -19.20 -4.67 -14.22
C TYR A 124 -19.05 -6.07 -13.62
N THR A 125 -19.25 -6.26 -12.31
CA THR A 125 -19.11 -7.59 -11.69
C THR A 125 -20.16 -8.57 -12.19
N ASP A 126 -21.39 -8.12 -12.45
CA ASP A 126 -22.46 -8.97 -12.97
C ASP A 126 -22.12 -9.52 -14.37
N LEU A 127 -21.51 -8.68 -15.21
CA LEU A 127 -21.03 -9.09 -16.54
C LEU A 127 -19.93 -10.16 -16.41
N LEU A 128 -18.96 -9.97 -15.53
CA LEU A 128 -17.88 -10.93 -15.31
C LEU A 128 -18.40 -12.25 -14.70
N LEU A 129 -19.38 -12.18 -13.78
CA LEU A 129 -20.05 -13.36 -13.21
C LEU A 129 -20.84 -14.13 -14.28
N ALA A 130 -21.51 -13.42 -15.19
CA ALA A 130 -22.20 -14.04 -16.32
C ALA A 130 -21.21 -14.76 -17.25
N GLN A 131 -20.05 -14.14 -17.54
CA GLN A 131 -19.00 -14.79 -18.34
C GLN A 131 -18.50 -16.10 -17.71
N ILE A 132 -18.28 -16.11 -16.38
CA ILE A 132 -17.93 -17.35 -15.66
C ILE A 132 -19.05 -18.39 -15.78
N SER A 133 -20.30 -17.99 -15.51
CA SER A 133 -21.45 -18.91 -15.46
C SER A 133 -21.75 -19.56 -16.82
N MET A 134 -21.38 -18.92 -17.92
CA MET A 134 -21.49 -19.49 -19.26
C MET A 134 -20.43 -20.56 -19.57
N GLN A 135 -19.34 -20.61 -18.80
CA GLN A 135 -18.15 -21.41 -19.11
C GLN A 135 -17.76 -22.39 -18.01
N SER A 136 -18.27 -22.21 -16.79
CA SER A 136 -17.90 -23.00 -15.60
C SER A 136 -19.03 -22.98 -14.56
N ASP A 137 -19.03 -23.97 -13.66
CA ASP A 137 -19.98 -23.99 -12.56
C ASP A 137 -19.60 -22.96 -11.48
N LEU A 138 -20.23 -21.78 -11.53
CA LEU A 138 -19.90 -20.64 -10.65
C LEU A 138 -19.85 -20.99 -9.15
N PRO A 139 -20.76 -21.79 -8.57
CA PRO A 139 -20.67 -22.22 -7.17
C PRO A 139 -19.37 -22.95 -6.82
N THR A 140 -18.85 -23.82 -7.70
CA THR A 140 -17.57 -24.52 -7.44
C THR A 140 -16.36 -23.59 -7.37
N ILE A 141 -16.45 -22.42 -8.02
CA ILE A 141 -15.38 -21.41 -8.03
C ILE A 141 -15.56 -20.39 -6.89
N SER A 142 -16.77 -19.86 -6.78
CA SER A 142 -17.10 -18.74 -5.90
C SER A 142 -17.17 -19.11 -4.43
N LEU A 143 -17.79 -20.26 -4.10
CA LEU A 143 -17.97 -20.68 -2.71
C LEU A 143 -16.63 -21.01 -2.04
N LEU A 144 -15.69 -21.59 -2.79
CA LEU A 144 -14.34 -21.86 -2.30
C LEU A 144 -13.61 -20.56 -1.94
N PHE A 145 -13.73 -19.53 -2.77
CA PHE A 145 -13.10 -18.24 -2.51
C PHE A 145 -13.74 -17.53 -1.32
N ILE A 146 -15.07 -17.37 -1.30
CA ILE A 146 -15.80 -16.65 -0.26
C ILE A 146 -15.50 -17.23 1.13
N ARG A 147 -15.46 -18.56 1.25
CA ARG A 147 -15.16 -19.25 2.53
C ARG A 147 -13.76 -18.97 3.06
N ASN A 148 -12.84 -18.51 2.22
CA ASN A 148 -11.43 -18.29 2.55
C ASN A 148 -11.03 -16.80 2.53
N ILE A 149 -11.99 -15.87 2.41
CA ILE A 149 -11.71 -14.43 2.51
C ILE A 149 -11.21 -14.10 3.93
N GLU A 150 -10.01 -13.53 4.01
CA GLU A 150 -9.43 -13.10 5.28
C GLU A 150 -9.99 -11.75 5.76
N ASN A 151 -10.01 -11.53 7.08
CA ASN A 151 -10.51 -10.28 7.68
C ASN A 151 -9.82 -9.01 7.15
N ASN A 152 -8.55 -9.10 6.76
CA ASN A 152 -7.77 -7.98 6.24
C ASN A 152 -7.85 -7.82 4.72
N PHE A 153 -8.53 -8.71 3.99
CA PHE A 153 -8.64 -8.69 2.53
C PHE A 153 -9.16 -7.35 2.01
N VAL A 154 -10.29 -6.88 2.52
CA VAL A 154 -10.92 -5.61 2.12
C VAL A 154 -9.98 -4.43 2.40
N SER A 155 -9.45 -4.35 3.62
CA SER A 155 -8.53 -3.28 4.01
C SER A 155 -7.23 -3.27 3.18
N TYR A 156 -6.79 -4.44 2.70
CA TYR A 156 -5.62 -4.55 1.85
C TYR A 156 -5.91 -3.95 0.47
N ILE A 157 -7.01 -4.36 -0.18
CA ILE A 157 -7.38 -3.87 -1.50
C ILE A 157 -7.60 -2.36 -1.51
N GLN A 158 -8.29 -1.82 -0.49
CA GLN A 158 -8.51 -0.37 -0.37
C GLN A 158 -7.18 0.40 -0.28
N LYS A 159 -6.24 -0.09 0.53
CA LYS A 159 -4.91 0.52 0.62
C LYS A 159 -4.11 0.32 -0.67
N TYR A 160 -4.21 -0.84 -1.30
CA TYR A 160 -3.53 -1.17 -2.55
C TYR A 160 -3.84 -0.16 -3.65
N ILE A 161 -5.13 0.14 -3.84
CA ILE A 161 -5.58 1.13 -4.82
C ILE A 161 -4.99 2.52 -4.55
N SER A 162 -4.93 2.94 -3.27
CA SER A 162 -4.37 4.25 -2.91
C SER A 162 -2.85 4.39 -3.09
N MET A 163 -2.11 3.29 -3.27
CA MET A 163 -0.66 3.35 -3.42
C MET A 163 -0.21 3.73 -4.83
N GLU A 164 -1.09 3.59 -5.84
CA GLU A 164 -0.78 3.79 -7.26
C GLU A 164 0.49 3.04 -7.71
N LYS A 165 0.75 1.88 -7.08
CA LYS A 165 1.86 0.99 -7.38
C LYS A 165 1.30 -0.39 -7.64
N TYR A 166 1.45 -0.84 -8.87
CA TYR A 166 0.79 -2.03 -9.34
C TYR A 166 1.70 -3.26 -9.22
N ILE A 167 1.16 -4.35 -8.68
CA ILE A 167 1.86 -5.63 -8.60
C ILE A 167 2.29 -6.07 -10.00
N SER A 168 1.43 -5.89 -11.00
CA SER A 168 1.71 -6.18 -12.43
C SER A 168 3.00 -5.56 -12.94
N ASP A 169 3.37 -4.35 -12.49
CA ASP A 169 4.59 -3.66 -12.93
C ASP A 169 5.86 -4.38 -12.44
N SER A 170 5.77 -5.04 -11.28
CA SER A 170 6.88 -5.78 -10.67
C SER A 170 7.08 -7.17 -11.26
N LEU A 171 6.09 -7.70 -12.01
CA LEU A 171 6.12 -9.10 -12.42
C LEU A 171 7.11 -9.42 -13.54
N ASN A 172 7.50 -8.41 -14.33
CA ASN A 172 8.48 -8.56 -15.41
C ASN A 172 9.92 -8.77 -14.92
N SER A 173 10.16 -8.62 -13.61
CA SER A 173 11.47 -8.79 -12.99
C SER A 173 11.43 -9.89 -11.93
N PRO A 174 11.92 -11.11 -12.24
CA PRO A 174 11.85 -12.27 -11.33
C PRO A 174 12.50 -12.07 -9.95
N LYS A 175 13.35 -11.04 -9.80
CA LYS A 175 14.07 -10.68 -8.58
C LYS A 175 13.40 -9.56 -7.77
N CYS A 176 12.29 -8.99 -8.26
CA CYS A 176 11.71 -7.75 -7.71
C CYS A 176 10.21 -7.85 -7.45
N TYR A 177 9.67 -9.05 -7.20
CA TYR A 177 8.30 -9.18 -6.70
C TYR A 177 8.19 -8.47 -5.34
N THR A 178 7.50 -7.35 -5.32
CA THR A 178 7.29 -6.56 -4.10
C THR A 178 5.82 -6.24 -3.95
N ASP A 179 5.23 -6.72 -2.85
CA ASP A 179 3.94 -6.25 -2.38
C ASP A 179 4.05 -4.75 -2.07
N PRO A 180 3.27 -3.87 -2.72
CA PRO A 180 3.35 -2.43 -2.51
C PRO A 180 2.83 -2.01 -1.13
N ILE A 181 2.06 -2.87 -0.44
CA ILE A 181 1.54 -2.64 0.90
C ILE A 181 2.43 -3.27 1.96
N ASN A 182 2.89 -4.50 1.74
CA ASN A 182 3.74 -5.25 2.67
C ASN A 182 5.08 -5.66 2.05
N PRO A 183 5.94 -4.70 1.64
CA PRO A 183 7.18 -5.03 0.97
C PRO A 183 8.09 -5.85 1.89
N ILE A 184 8.56 -7.01 1.41
CA ILE A 184 9.56 -7.79 2.11
C ILE A 184 10.91 -7.10 1.94
N TYR A 185 11.28 -6.29 2.93
CA TYR A 185 12.58 -5.60 2.94
C TYR A 185 13.74 -6.60 2.98
N THR A 186 14.76 -6.35 2.15
CA THR A 186 16.05 -7.05 2.19
C THR A 186 16.72 -6.87 3.58
N PRO A 187 17.66 -7.75 3.98
CA PRO A 187 18.37 -7.60 5.26
C PRO A 187 19.02 -6.21 5.42
N GLN A 188 19.55 -5.65 4.35
CA GLN A 188 20.18 -4.33 4.33
C GLN A 188 19.15 -3.20 4.54
N GLU A 189 17.99 -3.29 3.91
CA GLU A 189 16.89 -2.32 4.11
C GLU A 189 16.30 -2.41 5.51
N ARG A 190 16.17 -3.62 6.08
CA ARG A 190 15.76 -3.81 7.48
C ARG A 190 16.73 -3.13 8.45
N ILE A 191 18.04 -3.24 8.20
CA ILE A 191 19.06 -2.54 9.00
C ILE A 191 18.90 -1.01 8.86
N LYS A 192 18.69 -0.50 7.65
CA LYS A 192 18.47 0.93 7.39
C LYS A 192 17.21 1.45 8.09
N ILE A 193 16.11 0.70 8.04
CA ILE A 193 14.85 1.03 8.73
C ILE A 193 15.05 0.99 10.24
N LYS A 194 15.66 -0.08 10.79
CA LYS A 194 15.94 -0.21 12.22
C LYS A 194 16.79 0.94 12.75
N ASN A 195 17.83 1.34 12.00
CA ASN A 195 18.64 2.50 12.33
C ASN A 195 17.83 3.80 12.26
N GLY A 196 16.97 3.97 11.26
CA GLY A 196 16.08 5.13 11.15
C GLY A 196 15.02 5.20 12.26
N VAL A 197 14.52 4.07 12.75
CA VAL A 197 13.60 3.99 13.90
C VAL A 197 14.35 4.31 15.19
N LYS A 198 15.53 3.72 15.42
CA LYS A 198 16.37 4.02 16.58
C LYS A 198 16.67 5.52 16.66
N LYS A 199 17.11 6.14 15.56
CA LYS A 199 17.37 7.59 15.49
C LYS A 199 16.14 8.44 15.85
N ARG A 200 14.95 8.03 15.39
CA ARG A 200 13.69 8.74 15.71
C ARG A 200 13.30 8.58 17.18
N LEU A 201 13.50 7.41 17.77
CA LEU A 201 13.23 7.17 19.18
C LEU A 201 14.20 7.91 20.10
N GLU A 202 15.50 7.94 19.77
CA GLU A 202 16.51 8.75 20.47
C GLU A 202 16.16 10.23 20.41
N PHE A 203 15.76 10.72 19.23
CA PHE A 203 15.31 12.10 19.05
C PHE A 203 14.05 12.44 19.86
N MET A 204 13.07 11.53 19.94
CA MET A 204 11.88 11.69 20.78
C MET A 204 12.20 11.72 22.29
N LYS A 205 13.31 11.11 22.70
CA LYS A 205 13.84 11.18 24.08
C LYS A 205 14.68 12.43 24.34
N GLY A 206 14.77 13.34 23.37
CA GLY A 206 15.57 14.55 23.49
C GLY A 206 17.07 14.32 23.26
N CYS A 207 17.49 13.24 22.60
CA CYS A 207 18.89 12.97 22.27
C CYS A 207 19.17 13.16 20.77
N LEU A 208 20.33 13.71 20.41
CA LEU A 208 20.74 13.79 19.01
C LEU A 208 20.92 12.38 18.42
N PRO A 209 20.41 12.10 17.22
CA PRO A 209 20.53 10.76 16.64
C PRO A 209 22.00 10.43 16.36
N ASN A 210 22.52 9.42 17.06
CA ASN A 210 23.92 8.97 17.11
C ASN A 210 24.85 9.73 18.07
N SER A 211 24.31 10.46 19.04
CA SER A 211 25.07 11.05 20.14
C SER A 211 24.32 10.91 21.46
N GLU A 212 25.04 10.77 22.59
CA GLU A 212 24.45 10.91 23.93
C GLU A 212 24.19 12.38 24.29
N THR A 213 24.50 13.31 23.38
CA THR A 213 24.23 14.74 23.57
C THR A 213 22.73 15.00 23.58
N LEU A 214 22.25 15.53 24.70
CA LEU A 214 20.89 16.00 24.86
C LEU A 214 20.66 17.25 23.98
N ILE A 215 19.57 17.24 23.21
CA ILE A 215 19.07 18.35 22.40
C ILE A 215 18.49 19.46 23.30
N MET A 216 18.07 19.11 24.53
CA MET A 216 17.58 20.06 25.53
C MET A 216 17.91 19.60 26.95
N THR A 217 17.99 20.54 27.89
CA THR A 217 18.16 20.23 29.32
C THR A 217 16.93 19.49 29.86
N SER A 218 17.12 18.65 30.88
CA SER A 218 16.03 17.86 31.48
C SER A 218 14.87 18.71 31.98
N SER A 219 15.13 19.95 32.43
CA SER A 219 14.10 20.90 32.84
C SER A 219 13.18 21.30 31.68
N ASN A 220 13.75 21.61 30.51
CA ASN A 220 12.97 22.03 29.34
C ASN A 220 12.15 20.87 28.76
N PHE A 221 12.69 19.66 28.85
CA PHE A 221 11.97 18.44 28.46
C PHE A 221 10.74 18.21 29.34
N ASN A 222 10.87 18.35 30.66
CA ASN A 222 9.75 18.18 31.59
C ASN A 222 8.64 19.21 31.35
N THR A 223 8.99 20.49 31.19
CA THR A 223 8.01 21.54 30.89
C THR A 223 7.29 21.32 29.55
N MET A 224 7.99 20.79 28.54
CA MET A 224 7.38 20.41 27.27
C MET A 224 6.38 19.25 27.43
N ILE A 225 6.76 18.21 28.19
CA ILE A 225 5.88 17.06 28.45
C ILE A 225 4.64 17.51 29.23
N GLU A 226 4.80 18.32 30.28
CA GLU A 226 3.68 18.89 31.05
C GLU A 226 2.72 19.70 30.16
N ALA A 227 3.23 20.51 29.24
CA ALA A 227 2.40 21.28 28.31
C ALA A 227 1.65 20.37 27.32
N VAL A 228 2.27 19.30 26.83
CA VAL A 228 1.63 18.32 25.93
C VAL A 228 0.57 17.50 26.67
N GLU A 229 0.87 17.05 27.89
CA GLU A 229 -0.06 16.33 28.75
C GLU A 229 -1.28 17.21 29.08
N TYR A 230 -1.06 18.48 29.42
CA TYR A 230 -2.13 19.45 29.64
C TYR A 230 -3.06 19.60 28.43
N LEU A 231 -2.51 19.68 27.22
CA LEU A 231 -3.29 19.79 25.98
C LEU A 231 -4.13 18.54 25.68
N ILE A 232 -3.64 17.36 26.08
CA ILE A 232 -4.34 16.07 25.94
C ILE A 232 -5.43 15.93 27.01
N GLU A 233 -5.10 16.19 28.27
CA GLU A 233 -6.02 16.06 29.41
C GLU A 233 -7.23 17.00 29.31
N ASN A 234 -7.06 18.16 28.67
CA ASN A 234 -8.13 19.15 28.50
C ASN A 234 -8.84 19.05 27.13
N ASP A 235 -8.60 17.97 26.37
CA ASP A 235 -9.25 17.64 25.08
C ASP A 235 -9.14 18.78 24.02
N ILE A 236 -8.12 19.63 24.15
CA ILE A 236 -7.87 20.77 23.25
C ILE A 236 -7.42 20.27 21.87
N VAL A 237 -6.63 19.19 21.84
CA VAL A 237 -6.17 18.55 20.60
C VAL A 237 -7.36 17.99 19.80
N LYS A 238 -8.31 17.31 20.45
CA LYS A 238 -9.52 16.80 19.79
C LYS A 238 -10.43 17.89 19.23
N LYS A 239 -10.58 19.01 19.93
CA LYS A 239 -11.40 20.16 19.44
C LYS A 239 -10.80 20.84 18.21
N GLN A 240 -9.49 20.74 18.01
CA GLN A 240 -8.76 21.33 16.90
C GLN A 240 -8.49 20.34 15.76
N GLU A 241 -8.61 19.02 16.01
CA GLU A 241 -8.39 17.95 15.04
C GLU A 241 -9.31 18.06 13.80
N SER A 242 -10.54 18.58 13.98
CA SER A 242 -11.49 18.86 12.88
C SER A 242 -11.17 20.12 12.07
N LYS A 243 -10.25 20.98 12.56
CA LYS A 243 -9.87 22.26 11.93
C LYS A 243 -8.44 22.26 11.38
N LEU A 244 -7.66 21.25 11.73
CA LEU A 244 -6.25 21.10 11.34
C LEU A 244 -6.15 20.12 10.16
N HIS A 245 -6.04 20.67 8.96
CA HIS A 245 -5.59 19.92 7.79
C HIS A 245 -4.17 20.35 7.45
N THR A 246 -3.21 19.49 7.78
CA THR A 246 -1.81 19.72 7.44
C THR A 246 -1.22 18.49 6.78
N ASN A 247 -0.54 18.71 5.65
CA ASN A 247 0.20 17.68 4.94
C ASN A 247 1.56 17.40 5.61
N LEU A 248 1.85 18.08 6.73
CA LEU A 248 3.07 17.90 7.50
C LEU A 248 2.95 16.66 8.38
N LYS A 249 3.98 15.81 8.33
CA LYS A 249 4.11 14.68 9.26
C LYS A 249 4.14 15.23 10.69
N ILE A 250 3.53 14.52 11.63
CA ILE A 250 3.42 14.89 13.07
C ILE A 250 4.76 15.36 13.68
N SER A 251 5.89 14.83 13.21
CA SER A 251 7.23 15.25 13.64
C SER A 251 7.59 16.70 13.28
N HIS A 252 7.09 17.21 12.15
CA HIS A 252 7.29 18.59 11.70
C HIS A 252 6.40 19.56 12.46
N LEU A 253 5.15 19.16 12.76
CA LEU A 253 4.27 19.90 13.68
C LEU A 253 4.97 20.14 15.02
N ARG A 254 5.47 19.07 15.64
CA ARG A 254 6.21 19.14 16.92
C ARG A 254 7.45 20.05 16.85
N TYR A 255 8.13 20.07 15.70
CA TYR A 255 9.27 20.94 15.46
C TYR A 255 8.87 22.42 15.25
N THR A 256 7.77 22.69 14.55
CA THR A 256 7.20 24.04 14.41
C THR A 256 6.80 24.61 15.77
N PHE A 257 6.15 23.80 16.62
CA PHE A 257 5.84 24.18 18.00
C PHE A 257 7.11 24.48 18.83
N TYR A 258 8.16 23.67 18.66
CA TYR A 258 9.46 23.89 19.30
C TYR A 258 10.12 25.22 18.90
N LEU A 259 10.12 25.57 17.61
CA LEU A 259 10.75 26.80 17.10
C LEU A 259 10.04 28.06 17.61
N VAL A 260 8.70 28.08 17.57
CA VAL A 260 7.92 29.22 18.07
C VAL A 260 8.14 29.40 19.58
N PHE A 261 8.13 28.30 20.35
CA PHE A 261 8.35 28.38 21.79
C PHE A 261 9.76 28.85 22.15
N SER A 262 10.78 28.37 21.42
CA SER A 262 12.18 28.71 21.65
C SER A 262 12.52 30.16 21.33
N ASN A 263 11.95 30.70 20.24
CA ASN A 263 12.30 32.03 19.71
C ASN A 263 11.42 33.16 20.24
N GLU A 264 10.11 32.93 20.43
CA GLU A 264 9.15 34.00 20.75
C GLU A 264 8.46 33.80 22.12
N GLY A 265 8.57 32.60 22.68
CA GLY A 265 7.72 32.12 23.77
C GLY A 265 8.14 32.36 25.21
N LYS A 266 9.40 32.75 25.46
CA LYS A 266 10.01 32.69 26.80
C LYS A 266 9.36 33.60 27.85
N GLY A 267 8.55 34.59 27.45
CA GLY A 267 7.90 35.54 28.34
C GLY A 267 6.39 35.73 28.12
N ILE A 268 5.76 34.88 27.31
CA ILE A 268 4.35 35.05 26.92
C ILE A 268 3.46 34.23 27.85
N GLY A 269 2.49 34.91 28.49
CA GLY A 269 1.48 34.26 29.34
C GLY A 269 0.53 33.35 28.54
N ARG A 270 -0.05 32.37 29.23
CA ARG A 270 -0.90 31.30 28.68
C ARG A 270 -1.97 31.74 27.67
N ASP A 271 -2.64 32.88 27.91
CA ASP A 271 -3.77 33.31 27.09
C ASP A 271 -3.32 33.85 25.72
N LYS A 272 -2.17 34.53 25.68
CA LYS A 272 -1.56 35.04 24.45
C LYS A 272 -0.98 33.91 23.59
N TRP A 273 -0.58 32.81 24.22
CA TRP A 273 -0.18 31.59 23.50
C TRP A 273 -1.35 30.93 22.78
N LEU A 274 -2.52 30.88 23.40
CA LEU A 274 -3.73 30.34 22.78
C LEU A 274 -4.20 31.22 21.60
N GLU A 275 -4.12 32.54 21.75
CA GLU A 275 -4.43 33.53 20.71
C GLU A 275 -3.44 33.42 19.53
N PHE A 276 -2.13 33.40 19.80
CA PHE A 276 -1.09 33.23 18.79
C PHE A 276 -1.25 31.92 17.99
N LEU A 277 -1.55 30.81 18.67
CA LEU A 277 -1.78 29.53 17.99
C LEU A 277 -3.04 29.58 17.13
N SER A 278 -4.12 30.19 17.62
CA SER A 278 -5.35 30.36 16.86
C SER A 278 -5.14 31.22 15.59
N GLU A 279 -4.39 32.31 15.68
CA GLU A 279 -4.07 33.18 14.55
C GLU A 279 -3.08 32.54 13.57
N THR A 280 -2.05 31.85 14.07
CA THR A 280 -1.03 31.18 13.25
C THR A 280 -1.66 30.03 12.43
N PHE A 281 -2.59 29.28 13.02
CA PHE A 281 -3.35 28.27 12.28
C PHE A 281 -4.37 28.87 11.31
N ALA A 282 -4.98 30.03 11.61
CA ALA A 282 -5.87 30.73 10.69
C ALA A 282 -5.12 31.33 9.48
N GLN A 283 -3.90 31.86 9.68
CA GLN A 283 -3.07 32.38 8.60
C GLN A 283 -2.53 31.27 7.69
N MET A 284 -2.24 30.08 8.24
CA MET A 284 -1.85 28.89 7.45
C MET A 284 -2.97 28.36 6.53
N GLN A 285 -4.24 28.71 6.76
CA GLN A 285 -5.34 28.37 5.85
C GLN A 285 -5.45 29.32 4.64
N ASN A 286 -5.00 30.57 4.77
CA ASN A 286 -5.19 31.61 3.76
C ASN A 286 -4.02 31.75 2.76
N ASN A 287 -2.84 31.25 3.10
CA ASN A 287 -1.65 31.38 2.25
C ASN A 287 -1.25 30.02 1.66
N LYS A 288 -1.47 29.84 0.34
CA LYS A 288 -1.15 28.61 -0.41
C LYS A 288 0.35 28.41 -0.68
N ASP A 289 1.20 29.35 -0.27
CA ASP A 289 2.64 29.23 -0.44
C ASP A 289 3.23 28.28 0.60
N SER A 290 3.94 27.26 0.12
CA SER A 290 4.45 26.20 0.98
C SER A 290 5.33 26.77 2.10
N LEU A 291 5.04 26.37 3.35
CA LEU A 291 5.81 26.63 4.58
C LEU A 291 7.34 26.46 4.45
N TYR A 292 7.81 25.76 3.41
CA TYR A 292 9.22 25.64 3.03
C TYR A 292 9.96 26.98 2.90
N ASN A 293 9.26 28.04 2.47
CA ASN A 293 9.86 29.35 2.23
C ASN A 293 9.90 30.25 3.48
N HIS A 294 9.10 29.97 4.51
CA HIS A 294 9.00 30.84 5.69
C HIS A 294 10.04 30.56 6.77
N PHE A 295 10.63 29.36 6.81
CA PHE A 295 11.70 29.02 7.76
C PHE A 295 13.08 29.17 7.10
N SER A 296 13.44 30.41 6.74
CA SER A 296 14.72 30.75 6.13
C SER A 296 15.92 30.61 7.07
N ASP A 297 15.70 30.54 8.39
CA ASP A 297 16.76 30.26 9.38
C ASP A 297 16.90 28.75 9.61
N LYS A 298 17.41 28.07 8.58
CA LYS A 298 17.78 26.66 8.66
C LYS A 298 19.12 26.57 9.40
N PRO A 299 19.27 25.74 10.44
CA PRO A 299 20.59 25.38 10.97
C PRO A 299 21.48 24.91 9.82
N ASN A 300 22.78 25.25 9.84
CA ASN A 300 23.71 25.05 8.70
C ASN A 300 23.78 23.60 8.16
N ASP A 301 23.27 22.62 8.91
CA ASP A 301 23.26 21.19 8.53
C ASP A 301 21.88 20.65 8.11
N TYR A 302 20.82 21.47 8.10
CA TYR A 302 19.45 21.02 7.84
C TYR A 302 19.30 20.34 6.46
N THR A 303 19.97 20.84 5.43
CA THR A 303 19.93 20.29 4.06
C THR A 303 20.56 18.91 3.92
N ASN A 304 21.46 18.53 4.83
CA ASN A 304 22.14 17.23 4.81
C ASN A 304 21.21 16.06 5.16
N TYR A 305 20.07 16.34 5.80
CA TYR A 305 19.12 15.32 6.23
C TYR A 305 17.99 15.04 5.21
N PHE A 306 17.90 15.82 4.13
CA PHE A 306 16.79 15.76 3.16
C PHE A 306 17.19 15.40 1.72
N ASN A 307 18.47 15.34 1.38
CA ASN A 307 18.89 14.97 0.01
C ASN A 307 19.27 13.48 -0.12
N PRO A 308 18.41 12.61 -0.68
CA PRO A 308 18.87 11.35 -1.26
C PRO A 308 19.69 11.70 -2.50
N LYS A 309 21.01 11.60 -2.37
CA LYS A 309 22.02 11.88 -3.40
C LYS A 309 21.58 11.49 -4.83
N ASN A 310 21.40 12.51 -5.67
CA ASN A 310 21.84 12.43 -7.07
C ASN A 310 23.36 12.16 -7.06
N ARG A 311 23.76 10.93 -7.31
CA ARG A 311 25.13 10.59 -7.71
C ARG A 311 25.08 10.10 -9.14
N LYS A 312 25.22 11.03 -10.08
CA LYS A 312 25.88 10.74 -11.36
C LYS A 312 27.38 10.94 -11.15
N LYS A 313 28.15 9.90 -11.45
CA LYS A 313 29.40 10.00 -12.19
C LYS A 313 29.23 9.10 -13.40
#